data_AF-C1DTS5-F1
#
_entry.id   AF-C1DTS5-F1
#
_cell.length_a   1.000
_cell.length_b   1.000
_cell.length_c   1.000
_cell.angle_alpha   90.00
_cell.angle_beta   90.00
_cell.angle_gamma   90.00
#
_symmetry.space_group_name_H-M   'P 1'
#
loop_
_entity.id
_entity.type
_entity.pdbx_description
1 polymer ?
#
loop_
_entity_poly.entity_id
_entity_poly.type
_entity_poly.pdbx_seq_one_letter_code
_entity_poly.pdbx_strand_id
1 'polypeptide(L)'
;MKTYTTPLLLYTGLLLSVILNKYYNISFLTPLILLIPLLFVDLKNLNLISKWSLGLLCTVPFIFFQDLYSTLNQLSIAFSEELFFRVYLMSFFSNFTTSILFTIPHILLYGDLHSFLVFLPSLIYGFVYQKTKSFILIAVLHFLSNVFYDKILLNSDIINSGFRL
;
A
#
# COMPACT_ATOMS: atom_id res chain seq x y z
N MET A 1 4.52 -7.90 -27.17
CA MET A 1 5.35 -7.20 -26.17
C MET A 1 4.43 -6.45 -25.23
N LYS A 2 4.63 -6.52 -23.91
CA LYS A 2 3.93 -5.62 -22.99
C LYS A 2 4.42 -4.20 -23.23
N THR A 3 3.52 -3.25 -23.43
CA THR A 3 3.86 -1.84 -23.58
C THR A 3 4.04 -1.22 -22.19
N TYR A 4 5.18 -0.58 -21.96
CA TYR A 4 5.52 0.05 -20.68
C TYR A 4 4.99 1.49 -20.58
N THR A 5 4.43 2.05 -21.65
CA THR A 5 3.97 3.44 -21.72
C THR A 5 2.86 3.73 -20.72
N THR A 6 1.80 2.93 -20.71
CA THR A 6 0.67 3.08 -19.79
C THR A 6 1.07 3.00 -18.31
N PRO A 7 1.81 1.97 -17.84
CA PRO A 7 2.20 1.90 -16.43
C PRO A 7 3.12 3.05 -16.01
N LEU A 8 4.03 3.51 -16.90
CA LEU A 8 4.86 4.68 -16.63
C LEU A 8 4.06 5.98 -16.55
N LEU A 9 3.05 6.16 -17.41
CA LEU A 9 2.15 7.31 -17.34
C LEU A 9 1.34 7.33 -16.05
N LEU A 10 0.76 6.20 -15.65
CA LEU A 10 0.02 6.09 -14.39
C LEU A 10 0.94 6.33 -13.18
N TYR A 11 2.14 5.78 -13.20
CA TYR A 11 3.12 6.01 -12.14
C TYR A 11 3.54 7.47 -12.06
N THR A 12 3.76 8.13 -13.20
CA THR A 12 4.05 9.58 -13.24
C THR A 12 2.87 10.39 -12.69
N GLY A 13 1.64 10.01 -13.05
CA GLY A 13 0.42 10.58 -12.48
C GLY A 13 0.35 10.45 -10.96
N LEU A 14 0.72 9.28 -10.42
CA LEU A 14 0.79 9.03 -8.98
C LEU A 14 1.81 9.96 -8.29
N LEU A 15 3.00 10.12 -8.87
CA LEU A 15 4.00 11.04 -8.30
C LEU A 15 3.47 12.48 -8.27
N LEU A 16 2.83 12.92 -9.36
CA LEU A 16 2.22 14.24 -9.43
C LEU A 16 1.09 14.40 -8.41
N SER A 17 0.21 13.41 -8.23
CA SER A 17 -0.87 13.51 -7.23
C SER A 17 -0.34 13.58 -5.81
N VAL A 18 0.75 12.86 -5.50
CA VAL A 18 1.40 12.91 -4.19
C VAL A 18 2.03 14.29 -3.94
N ILE A 19 2.71 14.86 -4.94
CA ILE A 19 3.26 16.22 -4.85
C ILE A 19 2.12 17.23 -4.66
N LEU A 20 1.05 17.13 -5.45
CA LEU A 20 -0.11 18.01 -5.33
C LEU A 20 -0.78 17.90 -3.95
N ASN A 21 -0.90 16.68 -3.42
CA ASN A 21 -1.41 16.47 -2.07
C ASN A 21 -0.50 17.15 -1.03
N LYS A 22 0.82 16.98 -1.12
CA LYS A 22 1.78 17.57 -0.17
C LYS A 22 1.75 19.10 -0.15
N TYR A 23 1.71 19.74 -1.31
CA TYR A 23 1.83 21.20 -1.40
C TYR A 23 0.49 21.95 -1.44
N TYR A 24 -0.58 21.29 -1.89
CA TYR A 24 -1.90 21.91 -2.10
C TYR A 24 -3.05 21.21 -1.36
N ASN A 25 -2.76 20.17 -0.54
CA ASN A 25 -3.75 19.41 0.24
C ASN A 25 -4.86 18.76 -0.60
N ILE A 26 -4.58 18.43 -1.87
CA ILE A 26 -5.52 17.76 -2.77
C ILE A 26 -5.45 16.23 -2.55
N SER A 27 -6.00 15.76 -1.43
CA SER A 27 -5.83 14.37 -0.96
C SER A 27 -6.59 13.31 -1.76
N PHE A 28 -7.68 13.69 -2.43
CA PHE A 28 -8.53 12.73 -3.17
C PHE A 28 -7.88 12.18 -4.46
N LEU A 29 -6.91 12.89 -5.03
CA LEU A 29 -6.29 12.51 -6.31
C LEU A 29 -5.47 11.22 -6.21
N THR A 30 -4.74 11.04 -5.10
CA THR A 30 -3.86 9.87 -4.93
C THR A 30 -4.65 8.56 -4.88
N PRO A 31 -5.69 8.40 -4.02
CA PRO A 31 -6.53 7.21 -4.06
C PRO A 31 -7.20 6.98 -5.42
N LEU A 32 -7.62 8.05 -6.10
CA LEU A 32 -8.22 7.94 -7.42
C LEU A 32 -7.25 7.32 -8.43
N ILE A 33 -6.00 7.80 -8.49
CA ILE A 33 -4.98 7.26 -9.40
C ILE A 33 -4.62 5.82 -9.03
N LEU A 34 -4.49 5.51 -7.74
CA LEU A 34 -4.21 4.16 -7.26
C LEU A 34 -5.30 3.15 -7.67
N LEU A 35 -6.54 3.59 -7.87
CA LEU A 35 -7.67 2.76 -8.29
C LEU A 35 -7.86 2.66 -9.82
N ILE A 36 -7.23 3.54 -10.62
CA ILE A 36 -7.30 3.49 -12.10
C ILE A 36 -6.97 2.10 -12.68
N PRO A 37 -6.01 1.32 -12.14
CA PRO A 37 -5.74 -0.04 -12.62
C PRO A 37 -6.96 -0.97 -12.69
N LEU A 38 -8.05 -0.71 -11.96
CA LEU A 38 -9.31 -1.45 -12.11
C LEU A 38 -9.86 -1.43 -13.54
N LEU A 39 -9.54 -0.41 -14.34
CA LEU A 39 -9.93 -0.31 -15.75
C LEU A 39 -9.14 -1.26 -16.67
N PHE A 40 -7.98 -1.74 -16.21
CA PHE A 40 -7.03 -2.51 -17.02
C PHE A 40 -6.85 -3.95 -16.54
N VAL A 41 -7.16 -4.23 -15.27
CA VAL A 41 -6.98 -5.56 -14.66
C VAL A 41 -8.24 -6.40 -14.83
N ASP A 42 -8.07 -7.65 -15.26
CA ASP A 42 -9.16 -8.63 -15.25
C ASP A 42 -9.48 -9.06 -13.82
N LEU A 43 -10.66 -8.67 -13.33
CA LEU A 43 -11.14 -8.94 -11.98
C LEU A 43 -11.19 -10.44 -11.65
N LYS A 44 -11.36 -11.31 -12.65
CA LYS A 44 -11.37 -12.77 -12.45
C LYS A 44 -10.04 -13.30 -11.93
N ASN A 45 -8.94 -12.60 -12.22
CA ASN A 45 -7.59 -12.99 -11.81
C ASN A 45 -7.20 -12.46 -10.42
N LEU A 46 -8.06 -11.67 -9.76
CA LEU A 46 -7.76 -11.09 -8.44
C LEU A 46 -7.78 -12.12 -7.31
N ASN A 47 -8.25 -13.35 -7.56
CA ASN A 47 -8.33 -14.45 -6.59
C ASN A 47 -8.81 -13.96 -5.20
N LEU A 48 -10.02 -13.40 -5.20
CA LEU A 48 -10.63 -12.72 -4.06
C LEU A 48 -10.91 -13.67 -2.89
N ILE A 49 -10.96 -14.98 -3.14
CA ILE A 49 -11.25 -16.02 -2.15
C ILE A 49 -10.13 -17.06 -2.20
N SER A 50 -9.22 -17.01 -1.23
CA SER A 50 -8.17 -18.01 -1.06
C SER A 50 -8.26 -18.65 0.34
N LYS A 51 -7.73 -19.87 0.50
CA LYS A 51 -7.68 -20.53 1.82
C LYS A 51 -6.94 -19.68 2.88
N TRP A 52 -6.01 -18.83 2.44
CA TRP A 52 -5.24 -17.90 3.27
C TRP A 52 -6.00 -16.61 3.59
N SER A 53 -6.88 -16.14 2.70
CA SER A 53 -7.66 -14.92 2.92
C SER A 53 -8.72 -15.10 4.01
N LEU A 54 -9.28 -16.30 4.16
CA LEU A 54 -10.28 -16.60 5.20
C LEU A 54 -9.70 -16.47 6.62
N GLY A 55 -8.49 -16.98 6.87
CA GLY A 55 -7.86 -16.89 8.19
C GLY A 55 -7.57 -15.44 8.60
N LEU A 56 -7.16 -14.59 7.66
CA LEU A 56 -6.86 -13.18 7.92
C LEU A 56 -8.12 -12.31 7.98
N LEU A 57 -9.15 -12.59 7.17
CA LEU A 57 -10.47 -11.97 7.29
C LEU A 57 -11.10 -12.21 8.67
N CYS A 58 -10.78 -13.31 9.35
CA CYS A 58 -11.24 -13.53 10.73
C CYS A 58 -10.51 -12.67 11.76
N THR A 59 -9.30 -12.18 11.49
CA THR A 59 -8.54 -11.31 12.42
C THR A 59 -8.98 -9.85 12.35
N VAL A 60 -9.44 -9.42 11.18
CA VAL A 60 -9.87 -8.05 10.89
C VAL A 60 -11.05 -7.58 11.79
N PRO A 61 -12.10 -8.39 12.04
CA PRO A 61 -13.18 -8.06 13.00
C PRO A 61 -12.70 -7.74 14.41
N PHE A 62 -11.63 -8.36 14.89
CA PHE A 62 -11.12 -8.10 16.25
C PHE A 62 -10.40 -6.74 16.36
N ILE A 63 -9.96 -6.17 15.24
CA ILE A 63 -9.34 -4.84 15.17
C ILE A 63 -10.40 -3.75 15.05
N PHE A 64 -11.54 -4.05 14.39
CA PHE A 64 -12.66 -3.13 14.16
C PHE A 64 -13.38 -2.65 15.44
N PHE A 65 -13.12 -3.25 16.61
CA PHE A 65 -13.82 -2.90 17.86
C PHE A 65 -13.46 -1.53 18.44
N GLN A 66 -12.47 -0.81 17.90
CA GLN A 66 -12.03 0.48 18.45
C GLN A 66 -12.46 1.69 17.60
N ASP A 67 -12.22 1.69 16.28
CA ASP A 67 -12.59 2.78 15.38
C ASP A 67 -12.86 2.26 13.95
N LEU A 68 -14.14 2.18 13.57
CA LEU A 68 -14.56 1.68 12.26
C LEU A 68 -14.07 2.57 11.12
N TYR A 69 -14.11 3.89 11.28
CA TYR A 69 -13.77 4.83 10.21
C TYR A 69 -12.29 4.77 9.87
N SER A 70 -11.43 4.87 10.90
CA SER A 70 -9.97 4.76 10.72
C SER A 70 -9.58 3.40 10.13
N THR A 71 -10.21 2.32 10.59
CA THR A 71 -9.96 0.98 10.09
C THR A 71 -10.33 0.83 8.61
N LEU A 72 -11.52 1.30 8.21
CA LEU A 72 -11.94 1.27 6.80
C LEU A 72 -11.04 2.15 5.92
N ASN A 73 -10.61 3.29 6.42
CA ASN A 73 -9.69 4.18 5.70
C ASN A 73 -8.33 3.50 5.45
N GLN A 74 -7.69 2.97 6.51
CA GLN A 74 -6.42 2.25 6.41
C GLN A 74 -6.51 1.03 5.48
N LEU A 75 -7.60 0.26 5.57
CA LEU A 75 -7.83 -0.87 4.68
C LEU A 75 -8.00 -0.43 3.22
N SER A 76 -8.73 0.66 2.99
CA SER A 76 -8.94 1.21 1.63
C SER A 76 -7.64 1.71 1.01
N ILE A 77 -6.77 2.35 1.81
CA ILE A 77 -5.43 2.77 1.40
C ILE A 77 -4.62 1.54 0.99
N ALA A 78 -4.43 0.58 1.91
CA ALA A 78 -3.68 -0.65 1.66
C ALA A 78 -4.21 -1.42 0.43
N PHE A 79 -5.52 -1.49 0.28
CA PHE A 79 -6.17 -2.10 -0.88
C PHE A 79 -5.79 -1.40 -2.19
N SER A 80 -5.92 -0.07 -2.24
CA SER A 80 -5.64 0.72 -3.45
C SER A 80 -4.16 0.66 -3.83
N GLU A 81 -3.27 0.70 -2.85
CA GLU A 81 -1.84 0.60 -3.06
C GLU A 81 -1.44 -0.79 -3.56
N GLU A 82 -1.92 -1.86 -2.93
CA GLU A 82 -1.57 -3.22 -3.36
C GLU A 82 -2.16 -3.56 -4.73
N LEU A 83 -3.33 -3.00 -5.09
CA LEU A 83 -3.88 -3.07 -6.43
C LEU A 83 -2.92 -2.42 -7.45
N PHE A 84 -2.50 -1.18 -7.18
CA PHE A 84 -1.64 -0.45 -8.08
C PHE A 84 -0.27 -1.10 -8.22
N PHE A 85 0.39 -1.43 -7.11
CA PHE A 85 1.77 -1.87 -7.12
C PHE A 85 1.92 -3.37 -7.38
N ARG A 86 1.18 -4.26 -6.71
CA ARG A 86 1.39 -5.71 -6.88
C ARG A 86 0.63 -6.30 -8.03
N VAL A 87 -0.64 -5.92 -8.16
CA VAL A 87 -1.48 -6.51 -9.19
C VAL A 87 -1.11 -5.91 -10.55
N TYR A 88 -1.05 -4.58 -10.62
CA TYR A 88 -0.82 -3.89 -11.89
C TYR A 88 0.68 -3.71 -12.20
N LEU A 89 1.42 -2.91 -11.42
CA LEU A 89 2.78 -2.50 -11.75
C LEU A 89 3.75 -3.70 -11.81
N MET A 90 3.68 -4.62 -10.85
CA MET A 90 4.52 -5.84 -10.82
C MET A 90 4.18 -6.85 -11.94
N SER A 91 3.09 -6.65 -12.68
CA SER A 91 2.87 -7.42 -13.91
C SER A 91 3.80 -6.99 -15.05
N PHE A 92 4.39 -5.80 -14.95
CA PHE A 92 5.34 -5.24 -15.92
C PHE A 92 6.79 -5.24 -15.40
N PHE A 93 6.97 -5.05 -14.09
CA PHE A 93 8.29 -4.93 -13.45
C PHE A 93 8.55 -6.05 -12.45
N SER A 94 9.82 -6.22 -12.06
CA SER A 94 10.19 -7.17 -11.00
C SER A 94 9.68 -6.72 -9.64
N ASN A 95 9.54 -7.66 -8.68
CA ASN A 95 9.18 -7.32 -7.29
C ASN A 95 10.11 -6.25 -6.71
N PHE A 96 11.44 -6.44 -6.87
CA PHE A 96 12.44 -5.50 -6.40
C PHE A 96 12.23 -4.09 -6.98
N THR A 97 12.03 -3.99 -8.29
CA THR A 97 11.76 -2.71 -8.96
C THR A 97 10.46 -2.09 -8.44
N THR A 98 9.38 -2.86 -8.35
CA THR A 98 8.10 -2.38 -7.82
C THR A 98 8.23 -1.89 -6.38
N SER A 99 9.04 -2.54 -5.53
CA SER A 99 9.27 -2.11 -4.15
C SER A 99 10.03 -0.79 -4.09
N ILE A 100 10.99 -0.54 -4.98
CA ILE A 100 11.62 0.78 -5.12
C ILE A 100 10.56 1.81 -5.54
N LEU A 101 9.77 1.50 -6.57
CA LEU A 101 8.72 2.39 -7.08
C LEU A 101 7.65 2.70 -6.02
N PHE A 102 7.35 1.76 -5.12
CA PHE A 102 6.46 1.94 -3.98
C PHE A 102 7.03 2.90 -2.93
N THR A 103 8.35 2.85 -2.71
CA THR A 103 9.04 3.65 -1.69
C THR A 103 9.10 5.13 -2.09
N ILE A 104 9.30 5.44 -3.39
CA ILE A 104 9.47 6.81 -3.88
C ILE A 104 8.29 7.76 -3.51
N PRO A 105 7.01 7.40 -3.75
CA PRO A 105 5.87 8.22 -3.30
C PRO A 105 5.89 8.54 -1.80
N HIS A 106 6.31 7.58 -0.97
CA HIS A 106 6.39 7.78 0.47
C HIS A 106 7.49 8.77 0.84
N ILE A 107 8.66 8.67 0.20
CA ILE A 107 9.74 9.66 0.37
C ILE A 107 9.27 11.05 -0.05
N LEU A 108 8.57 11.17 -1.18
CA LEU A 108 8.05 12.45 -1.64
C LEU A 108 7.03 13.05 -0.66
N LEU A 109 6.13 12.22 -0.13
CA LEU A 109 5.08 12.65 0.78
C LEU A 109 5.65 13.09 2.14
N TYR A 110 6.40 12.21 2.82
CA TYR A 110 6.85 12.44 4.20
C TYR A 110 8.19 13.18 4.29
N GLY A 111 9.14 12.89 3.40
CA GLY A 111 10.45 13.55 3.36
C GLY A 111 11.42 13.16 4.48
N ASP A 112 11.14 12.09 5.23
CA ASP A 112 11.97 11.60 6.34
C ASP A 112 12.64 10.25 6.04
N LEU A 113 13.55 9.82 6.92
CA LEU A 113 14.21 8.52 6.80
C LEU A 113 13.26 7.33 7.05
N HIS A 114 12.16 7.52 7.78
CA HIS A 114 11.19 6.45 8.06
C HIS A 114 10.47 6.01 6.78
N SER A 115 10.29 6.92 5.83
CA SER A 115 9.70 6.61 4.52
C SER A 115 10.48 5.55 3.73
N PHE A 116 11.77 5.32 4.01
CA PHE A 116 12.55 4.24 3.38
C PHE A 116 12.24 2.86 3.97
N LEU A 117 11.73 2.79 5.20
CA LEU A 117 11.44 1.53 5.88
C LEU A 117 10.35 0.74 5.15
N VAL A 118 9.47 1.42 4.41
CA VAL A 118 8.38 0.79 3.64
C VAL A 118 8.89 -0.08 2.49
N PHE A 119 10.17 0.06 2.09
CA PHE A 119 10.79 -0.77 1.06
C PHE A 119 10.76 -2.27 1.42
N LEU A 120 11.14 -2.62 2.65
CA LEU A 120 11.28 -4.01 3.07
C LEU A 120 9.90 -4.72 3.22
N PRO A 121 8.90 -4.14 3.90
CA PRO A 121 7.53 -4.67 3.88
C PRO A 121 6.99 -4.82 2.46
N SER A 122 7.20 -3.82 1.59
CA SER A 122 6.77 -3.86 0.20
C SER A 122 7.38 -5.04 -0.57
N LEU A 123 8.67 -5.35 -0.33
CA LEU A 123 9.34 -6.51 -0.92
C LEU A 123 8.72 -7.84 -0.44
N ILE A 124 8.40 -7.94 0.85
CA ILE A 124 7.71 -9.09 1.44
C ILE A 124 6.33 -9.28 0.82
N TYR A 125 5.54 -8.21 0.69
CA TYR A 125 4.19 -8.28 0.10
C TYR A 125 4.23 -8.78 -1.34
N GLY A 126 5.17 -8.29 -2.15
CA GLY A 126 5.31 -8.78 -3.52
C GLY A 126 5.77 -10.24 -3.59
N PHE A 127 6.63 -10.70 -2.67
CA PHE A 127 6.98 -12.12 -2.57
C PHE A 127 5.76 -12.98 -2.21
N VAL A 128 4.99 -12.58 -1.20
CA VAL A 128 3.75 -13.26 -0.79
C VAL A 128 2.74 -13.30 -1.95
N TYR A 129 2.56 -12.19 -2.68
CA TYR A 129 1.68 -12.15 -3.84
C TYR A 129 2.16 -13.08 -4.95
N GLN A 130 3.45 -13.13 -5.24
CA GLN A 130 3.99 -14.04 -6.26
C GLN A 130 3.73 -15.51 -5.93
N LYS A 131 3.82 -15.89 -4.65
CA LYS A 131 3.59 -17.27 -4.20
C LYS A 131 2.12 -17.65 -4.11
N THR A 132 1.26 -16.74 -3.64
CA THR A 132 -0.14 -17.04 -3.31
C THR A 132 -1.12 -16.60 -4.38
N LYS A 133 -0.73 -15.62 -5.21
CA LYS A 133 -1.58 -14.92 -6.18
C LYS A 133 -2.87 -14.38 -5.59
N SER A 134 -2.92 -14.13 -4.28
CA SER A 134 -4.12 -13.66 -3.59
C SER A 134 -4.00 -12.17 -3.30
N PHE A 135 -4.84 -11.37 -3.94
CA PHE A 135 -4.87 -9.91 -3.76
C PHE A 135 -5.38 -9.53 -2.36
N ILE A 136 -6.46 -10.17 -1.89
CA ILE A 136 -7.01 -9.89 -0.56
C ILE A 136 -5.99 -10.19 0.54
N LEU A 137 -5.22 -11.28 0.39
CA LEU A 137 -4.19 -11.64 1.35
C LEU A 137 -3.16 -10.52 1.53
N ILE A 138 -2.63 -9.98 0.45
CA ILE A 138 -1.62 -8.92 0.52
C ILE A 138 -2.20 -7.59 0.99
N ALA A 139 -3.42 -7.24 0.59
CA ALA A 139 -4.09 -6.03 1.05
C ALA A 139 -4.32 -6.07 2.57
N VAL A 140 -4.76 -7.21 3.10
CA VAL A 140 -4.93 -7.40 4.55
C VAL A 140 -3.58 -7.44 5.26
N LEU A 141 -2.56 -8.11 4.70
CA LEU A 141 -1.23 -8.16 5.30
C LEU A 141 -0.60 -6.76 5.40
N HIS A 142 -0.75 -5.94 4.36
CA HIS A 142 -0.32 -4.55 4.36
C HIS A 142 -1.09 -3.76 5.43
N PHE A 143 -2.42 -3.82 5.41
CA PHE A 143 -3.26 -3.18 6.44
C PHE A 143 -2.83 -3.55 7.88
N LEU A 144 -2.61 -4.85 8.16
CA LEU A 144 -2.16 -5.31 9.47
C LEU A 144 -0.77 -4.79 9.83
N SER A 145 0.12 -4.65 8.85
CA SER A 145 1.45 -4.08 9.08
C SER A 145 1.36 -2.61 9.45
N ASN A 146 0.46 -1.83 8.83
CA ASN A 146 0.21 -0.44 9.21
C ASN A 146 -0.33 -0.36 10.64
N VAL A 147 -1.35 -1.16 10.97
CA VAL A 147 -1.91 -1.20 12.34
C VAL A 147 -0.86 -1.61 13.37
N PHE A 148 -0.01 -2.59 13.06
CA PHE A 148 1.05 -3.02 13.95
C PHE A 148 2.11 -1.94 14.14
N TYR A 149 2.52 -1.28 13.06
CA TYR A 149 3.47 -0.16 13.09
C TYR A 149 2.93 1.00 13.93
N ASP A 150 1.69 1.42 13.68
CA ASP A 150 1.01 2.48 14.43
C ASP A 150 0.97 2.14 15.92
N LYS A 151 0.59 0.92 16.30
CA LYS A 151 0.51 0.50 17.70
C LYS A 151 1.87 0.45 18.39
N ILE A 152 2.95 0.06 17.70
CA ILE A 152 4.28 0.01 18.29
C ILE A 152 4.87 1.41 18.46
N LEU A 153 4.73 2.26 17.45
CA LEU A 153 5.33 3.60 17.48
C LEU A 153 4.55 4.57 18.37
N LEU A 154 3.21 4.52 18.36
CA LEU A 154 2.37 5.40 19.17
C LEU A 154 2.35 5.03 20.66
N ASN A 155 2.57 3.76 21.04
CA ASN A 155 2.77 3.38 22.46
C ASN A 155 4.21 3.56 22.94
N SER A 156 5.13 3.98 22.07
CA SER A 156 6.51 4.23 22.48
C SER A 156 6.67 5.66 23.02
N ASP A 157 6.43 5.82 24.33
CA ASP A 157 6.93 6.96 25.13
C ASP A 157 8.48 7.13 25.06
N ILE A 158 9.15 6.27 24.29
CA ILE A 158 10.59 6.24 24.04
C ILE A 158 11.02 7.31 23.01
N ILE A 159 10.13 7.79 22.12
CA ILE A 159 10.51 8.77 21.09
C ILE A 159 10.21 10.22 21.51
N ASN A 160 9.17 10.46 22.32
CA ASN A 160 8.80 11.80 22.79
C ASN A 160 9.68 12.34 23.94
N SER A 161 10.58 11.53 24.48
CA SER A 161 11.58 11.96 25.48
C SER A 161 12.94 12.36 24.87
N GLY A 162 13.12 12.21 23.55
CA GLY A 162 14.42 12.42 22.87
C GLY A 162 14.61 13.73 22.12
N PHE A 163 13.58 14.57 21.95
CA PHE A 163 13.69 15.83 21.19
C PHE A 163 13.03 17.01 21.93
N ARG A 164 13.43 17.21 23.19
CA ARG A 164 13.37 18.53 23.83
C ARG A 164 14.78 19.09 23.92
N LEU A 165 15.21 19.77 22.86
CA LEU A 165 16.18 20.86 22.90
C LEU A 165 15.65 21.98 22.02
#